data_AF-M5C2E3-F1
#
_entry.id   AF-M5C2E3-F1
#
_cell.length_a   1.000
_cell.length_b   1.000
_cell.length_c   1.000
_cell.angle_alpha   90.00
_cell.angle_beta   90.00
_cell.angle_gamma   90.00
#
_symmetry.space_group_name_H-M   'P 1'
#
loop_
_entity.id
_entity.type
_entity.pdbx_description
1 polymer ?
#
loop_
_entity_poly.entity_id
_entity_poly.type
_entity_poly.pdbx_seq_one_letter_code
_entity_poly.pdbx_strand_id
1 'polypeptide(L)'
;MCMLPYWQPSPAPPAPFTINSSYFDPSFTNGGAAWALRVQGSSNVFVYGAGLYSFFQNYVQTCLNTYTCQDSIVTISSDSTDVYVYSLSTVGTTNMLNVGSNAIVKQANNRNGFQSTMTIWSSTTGTH
;
A
#
# COMPACT_ATOMS: atom_id res chain seq x y z
N MET A 1 -6.37 8.08 7.78
CA MET A 1 -4.96 8.51 7.78
C MET A 1 -4.13 7.40 8.42
N CYS A 2 -3.12 6.87 7.73
CA CYS A 2 -2.21 5.85 8.25
C CYS A 2 -0.76 6.21 7.87
N MET A 3 0.18 5.94 8.76
CA MET A 3 1.60 6.22 8.59
C MET A 3 2.42 4.99 8.95
N LEU A 4 3.47 4.73 8.19
CA LEU A 4 4.34 3.59 8.44
C LEU A 4 5.33 3.83 9.58
N PRO A 5 5.80 2.74 10.24
CA PRO A 5 6.83 2.83 11.27
C PRO A 5 8.12 3.42 10.73
N TYR A 6 8.69 4.41 11.44
CA TYR A 6 9.81 5.19 10.92
C TYR A 6 11.13 4.42 10.82
N TRP A 7 11.28 3.37 11.63
CA TRP A 7 12.46 2.51 11.64
C TRP A 7 12.51 1.53 10.46
N GLN A 8 11.36 1.19 9.86
CA GLN A 8 11.36 0.29 8.71
C GLN A 8 12.14 0.92 7.55
N PRO A 9 12.98 0.14 6.83
CA PRO A 9 12.99 -1.32 6.77
C PRO A 9 13.96 -2.03 7.75
N SER A 10 14.42 -1.39 8.83
CA SER A 10 15.39 -1.99 9.78
C SER A 10 14.86 -2.02 11.23
N PRO A 11 14.43 -3.18 11.76
CA PRO A 11 14.26 -4.45 11.04
C PRO A 11 13.05 -4.41 10.10
N ALA A 12 13.09 -5.25 9.07
CA ALA A 12 11.98 -5.46 8.16
C ALA A 12 10.91 -6.33 8.82
N PRO A 13 9.62 -6.12 8.52
CA PRO A 13 8.58 -7.05 8.96
C PRO A 13 8.85 -8.45 8.35
N PRO A 14 8.57 -9.52 9.10
CA PRO A 14 7.73 -9.55 10.31
C PRO A 14 8.47 -9.21 11.61
N ALA A 15 9.80 -9.05 11.60
CA ALA A 15 10.57 -8.85 12.82
C ALA A 15 10.12 -7.60 13.60
N PRO A 16 10.09 -7.66 14.95
CA PRO A 16 10.56 -8.76 15.80
C PRO A 16 9.56 -9.92 15.98
N PHE A 17 8.40 -9.85 15.34
CA PHE A 17 7.38 -10.90 15.39
C PHE A 17 7.66 -12.02 14.38
N THR A 18 6.99 -13.14 14.58
CA THR A 18 6.93 -14.26 13.63
C THR A 18 5.56 -14.30 12.99
N ILE A 19 5.51 -14.62 11.70
CA ILE A 19 4.25 -14.82 10.98
C ILE A 19 3.41 -15.89 11.68
N ASN A 20 2.15 -15.54 11.99
CA ASN A 20 1.17 -16.45 12.54
C ASN A 20 -0.05 -16.54 11.61
N SER A 21 -0.21 -17.70 10.96
CA SER A 21 -1.33 -17.97 10.06
C SER A 21 -2.69 -17.92 10.74
N SER A 22 -2.76 -18.14 12.06
CA SER A 22 -4.00 -18.05 12.84
C SER A 22 -4.57 -16.63 12.88
N TYR A 23 -3.73 -15.63 12.64
CA TYR A 23 -4.11 -14.22 12.53
C TYR A 23 -4.10 -13.69 11.09
N PHE A 24 -3.95 -14.60 10.11
CA PHE A 24 -3.89 -14.25 8.69
C PHE A 24 -2.76 -13.27 8.34
N ASP A 25 -1.63 -13.37 9.07
CA ASP A 25 -0.45 -12.54 8.82
C ASP A 25 0.02 -12.65 7.36
N PRO A 26 0.34 -11.52 6.71
CA PRO A 26 0.81 -11.53 5.33
C PRO A 26 2.23 -12.08 5.20
N SER A 27 2.55 -12.58 4.00
CA SER A 27 3.93 -12.64 3.54
C SER A 27 4.41 -11.22 3.18
N PHE A 28 5.60 -10.83 3.64
CA PHE A 28 6.20 -9.51 3.38
C PHE A 28 7.17 -9.50 2.18
N THR A 29 6.88 -10.29 1.14
CA THR A 29 7.76 -10.49 -0.02
C THR A 29 8.01 -9.25 -0.88
N ASN A 30 7.16 -8.21 -0.80
CA ASN A 30 7.20 -7.02 -1.66
C ASN A 30 7.60 -5.72 -0.94
N GLY A 31 8.69 -5.74 -0.16
CA GLY A 31 9.40 -4.48 0.11
C GLY A 31 9.58 -4.04 1.55
N GLY A 32 9.84 -4.99 2.46
CA GLY A 32 10.54 -4.71 3.73
C GLY A 32 9.86 -3.71 4.67
N ALA A 33 8.58 -3.41 4.46
CA ALA A 33 7.78 -2.47 5.24
C ALA A 33 6.34 -2.97 5.37
N ALA A 34 5.61 -2.41 6.33
CA ALA A 34 4.24 -2.80 6.62
C ALA A 34 3.26 -2.41 5.49
N TRP A 35 2.19 -3.19 5.32
CA TRP A 35 1.05 -2.77 4.51
C TRP A 35 0.19 -1.78 5.30
N ALA A 36 -0.17 -0.64 4.72
CA ALA A 36 -1.13 0.26 5.35
C ALA A 36 -2.57 -0.22 5.15
N LEU A 37 -2.84 -0.91 4.03
CA LEU A 37 -4.09 -1.62 3.78
C LEU A 37 -3.78 -2.94 3.07
N ARG A 38 -4.39 -4.02 3.58
CA ARG A 38 -4.37 -5.34 2.96
C ARG A 38 -5.79 -5.90 2.89
N VAL A 39 -6.18 -6.33 1.71
CA VAL A 39 -7.46 -7.02 1.45
C VAL A 39 -7.12 -8.42 0.94
N GLN A 40 -7.60 -9.46 1.63
CA GLN A 40 -7.34 -10.86 1.27
C GLN A 40 -8.64 -11.66 1.25
N GLY A 41 -8.91 -12.36 0.15
CA GLY A 41 -10.07 -13.26 0.00
C GLY A 41 -11.39 -12.63 0.43
N SER A 42 -11.56 -11.32 0.16
CA SER A 42 -12.68 -10.53 0.66
C SER A 42 -13.60 -10.07 -0.48
N SER A 43 -14.85 -9.75 -0.15
CA SER A 43 -15.80 -9.16 -1.09
C SER A 43 -16.57 -7.99 -0.49
N ASN A 44 -17.14 -7.13 -1.35
CA ASN A 44 -17.94 -5.95 -0.96
C ASN A 44 -17.17 -4.97 -0.05
N VAL A 45 -15.92 -4.68 -0.40
CA VAL A 45 -15.06 -3.77 0.37
C VAL A 45 -15.09 -2.39 -0.26
N PHE A 46 -15.51 -1.38 0.49
CA PHE A 46 -15.57 0.00 0.03
C PHE A 46 -14.65 0.88 0.88
N VAL A 47 -13.68 1.52 0.24
CA VAL A 47 -12.76 2.47 0.87
C VAL A 47 -13.04 3.86 0.31
N TYR A 48 -13.56 4.75 1.15
CA TYR A 48 -13.81 6.15 0.79
C TYR A 48 -12.82 7.07 1.48
N GLY A 49 -11.85 7.60 0.73
CA GLY A 49 -10.85 8.53 1.24
C GLY A 49 -9.80 7.84 2.10
N ALA A 50 -8.63 7.57 1.53
CA ALA A 50 -7.51 6.97 2.26
C ALA A 50 -6.25 7.83 2.09
N GLY A 51 -5.68 8.31 3.20
CA GLY A 51 -4.34 8.91 3.24
C GLY A 51 -3.36 7.93 3.87
N LEU A 52 -2.44 7.36 3.08
CA LEU A 52 -1.51 6.31 3.51
C LEU A 52 -0.06 6.71 3.19
N TYR A 53 0.77 6.90 4.21
CA TYR A 53 2.05 7.57 4.04
C TYR A 53 3.25 6.76 4.55
N SER A 54 4.35 6.86 3.80
CA SER A 54 5.66 6.38 4.21
C SER A 54 6.68 7.51 4.04
N PHE A 55 7.18 8.04 5.15
CA PHE A 55 8.07 9.21 5.15
C PHE A 55 9.53 8.89 5.39
N PHE A 56 9.83 7.71 5.89
CA PHE A 56 11.14 7.38 6.44
C PHE A 56 11.63 6.04 5.93
N GLN A 57 12.95 5.94 5.85
CA GLN A 57 13.68 4.68 5.81
C GLN A 57 14.72 4.74 6.92
N ASN A 58 14.56 3.92 7.96
CA ASN A 58 15.46 3.93 9.12
C ASN A 58 15.65 5.36 9.71
N TYR A 59 14.55 6.05 9.97
CA TYR A 59 14.49 7.44 10.47
C TYR A 59 15.04 8.53 9.53
N VAL A 60 15.44 8.19 8.31
CA VAL A 60 15.95 9.14 7.31
C VAL A 60 14.90 9.44 6.25
N GLN A 61 14.82 10.70 5.81
CA GLN A 61 13.78 11.19 4.88
C GLN A 61 14.29 11.45 3.45
N THR A 62 15.52 11.07 3.11
CA THR A 62 16.11 11.31 1.78
C THR A 62 15.29 10.67 0.65
N CYS A 63 14.61 9.57 0.94
CA CYS A 63 13.70 8.86 0.03
C CYS A 63 12.47 9.68 -0.42
N LEU A 64 12.12 10.77 0.28
CA LEU A 64 11.02 11.64 -0.10
C LEU A 64 11.30 12.46 -1.36
N ASN A 65 12.58 12.73 -1.65
CA ASN A 65 12.99 13.44 -2.86
C ASN A 65 12.60 12.66 -4.14
N THR A 66 12.54 11.34 -4.05
CA THR A 66 12.18 10.43 -5.14
C THR A 66 10.82 9.77 -4.96
N TYR A 67 10.16 9.99 -3.81
CA TYR A 67 8.91 9.33 -3.41
C TYR A 67 9.01 7.79 -3.33
N THR A 68 10.17 7.27 -2.93
CA THR A 68 10.48 5.82 -2.91
C THR A 68 10.87 5.32 -1.52
N CYS A 69 10.27 5.87 -0.45
CA CYS A 69 10.50 5.41 0.92
C CYS A 69 10.03 3.97 1.15
N GLN A 70 8.98 3.57 0.44
CA GLN A 70 8.47 2.21 0.43
C GLN A 70 8.15 1.80 -1.01
N ASP A 71 8.32 0.51 -1.31
CA ASP A 71 7.95 0.02 -2.64
C ASP A 71 6.43 0.02 -2.85
N SER A 72 5.67 -0.59 -1.93
CA SER A 72 4.23 -0.80 -2.09
C SER A 72 3.48 -0.65 -0.77
N ILE A 73 2.30 0.00 -0.75
CA ILE A 73 1.59 0.35 0.51
C ILE A 73 0.17 -0.22 0.64
N VAL A 74 -0.52 -0.50 -0.48
CA VAL A 74 -1.80 -1.22 -0.52
C VAL A 74 -1.65 -2.50 -1.32
N THR A 75 -2.17 -3.61 -0.78
CA THR A 75 -2.25 -4.88 -1.51
C THR A 75 -3.65 -5.47 -1.43
N ILE A 76 -4.16 -5.91 -2.58
CA ILE A 76 -5.44 -6.60 -2.74
C ILE A 76 -5.14 -7.95 -3.36
N SER A 77 -5.59 -9.03 -2.74
CA SER A 77 -5.37 -10.37 -3.28
C SER A 77 -6.20 -10.60 -4.55
N SER A 78 -5.69 -11.39 -5.49
CA SER A 78 -6.34 -11.63 -6.80
C SER A 78 -7.67 -12.38 -6.70
N ASP A 79 -7.92 -13.05 -5.58
CA ASP A 79 -9.16 -13.76 -5.24
C ASP A 79 -10.19 -12.86 -4.52
N SER A 80 -9.88 -11.58 -4.28
CA SER A 80 -10.86 -10.62 -3.75
C SER A 80 -11.74 -10.04 -4.87
N THR A 81 -13.04 -9.87 -4.63
CA THR A 81 -14.01 -9.34 -5.60
C THR A 81 -14.72 -8.11 -5.05
N ASP A 82 -15.36 -7.31 -5.90
CA ASP A 82 -16.17 -6.14 -5.49
C ASP A 82 -15.46 -5.22 -4.48
N VAL A 83 -14.19 -4.93 -4.73
CA VAL A 83 -13.38 -3.98 -3.96
C VAL A 83 -13.36 -2.65 -4.70
N TYR A 84 -13.76 -1.59 -4.00
CA TYR A 84 -13.81 -0.24 -4.52
C TYR A 84 -12.98 0.69 -3.65
N VAL A 85 -12.08 1.44 -4.28
CA VAL A 85 -11.21 2.40 -3.60
C VAL A 85 -11.38 3.76 -4.24
N TYR A 86 -11.90 4.71 -3.47
CA TYR A 86 -12.13 6.09 -3.88
C TYR A 86 -11.17 7.02 -3.14
N SER A 87 -10.56 7.95 -3.86
CA SER A 87 -9.66 8.98 -3.33
C SER A 87 -8.54 8.39 -2.45
N LEU A 88 -7.72 7.52 -3.05
CA LEU A 88 -6.52 6.99 -2.43
C LEU A 88 -5.38 7.98 -2.63
N SER A 89 -4.87 8.53 -1.54
CA SER A 89 -3.71 9.41 -1.52
C SER A 89 -2.54 8.75 -0.78
N THR A 90 -1.36 8.74 -1.40
CA THR A 90 -0.14 8.19 -0.81
C THR A 90 1.02 9.16 -0.87
N VAL A 91 1.99 8.99 0.05
CA VAL A 91 3.26 9.74 0.03
C VAL A 91 4.41 8.77 0.22
N GLY A 92 5.49 9.00 -0.52
CA GLY A 92 6.75 8.25 -0.39
C GLY A 92 6.64 6.77 -0.73
N THR A 93 5.65 6.36 -1.52
CA THR A 93 5.48 4.97 -1.97
C THR A 93 5.51 4.88 -3.49
N THR A 94 6.28 3.96 -4.06
CA THR A 94 6.37 3.76 -5.53
C THR A 94 5.06 3.25 -6.13
N ASN A 95 4.49 2.18 -5.55
CA ASN A 95 3.26 1.53 -5.98
C ASN A 95 2.16 1.82 -4.96
N MET A 96 1.17 2.61 -5.38
CA MET A 96 0.06 3.01 -4.52
C MET A 96 -0.86 1.83 -4.20
N LEU A 97 -1.13 0.99 -5.20
CA LEU A 97 -2.01 -0.17 -5.08
C LEU A 97 -1.53 -1.32 -5.98
N ASN A 98 -1.44 -2.50 -5.37
CA ASN A 98 -1.12 -3.75 -6.03
C ASN A 98 -2.30 -4.70 -6.00
N VAL A 99 -2.43 -5.51 -7.06
CA VAL A 99 -3.34 -6.66 -7.11
C VAL A 99 -2.50 -7.92 -7.29
N GLY A 100 -2.52 -8.79 -6.29
CA GLY A 100 -1.58 -9.91 -6.21
C GLY A 100 -0.12 -9.41 -6.24
N SER A 101 0.66 -9.91 -7.18
CA SER A 101 2.06 -9.49 -7.40
C SER A 101 2.20 -8.29 -8.34
N ASN A 102 1.10 -7.77 -8.89
CA ASN A 102 1.13 -6.76 -9.96
C ASN A 102 0.90 -5.36 -9.41
N ALA A 103 1.83 -4.45 -9.69
CA ALA A 103 1.64 -3.03 -9.42
C ALA A 103 0.69 -2.41 -10.44
N ILE A 104 -0.54 -2.11 -10.00
CA ILE A 104 -1.61 -1.60 -10.86
C ILE A 104 -1.60 -0.07 -10.89
N VAL A 105 -1.42 0.56 -9.73
CA VAL A 105 -1.44 2.02 -9.60
C VAL A 105 -0.10 2.51 -9.10
N LYS A 106 0.64 3.22 -9.96
CA LYS A 106 1.95 3.78 -9.64
C LYS A 106 1.85 5.24 -9.25
N GLN A 107 2.64 5.66 -8.27
CA GLN A 107 2.66 7.04 -7.80
C GLN A 107 3.03 8.03 -8.91
N ALA A 108 3.95 7.64 -9.79
CA ALA A 108 4.49 8.48 -10.84
C ALA A 108 3.42 8.95 -11.84
N ASN A 109 2.37 8.15 -12.02
CA ASN A 109 1.24 8.46 -12.91
C ASN A 109 0.16 9.30 -12.22
N ASN A 110 0.26 9.53 -10.91
CA ASN A 110 -0.80 10.08 -10.07
C ASN A 110 -0.30 11.23 -9.17
N ARG A 111 0.83 11.87 -9.49
CA ARG A 111 1.39 12.99 -8.70
C ARG A 111 0.37 14.13 -8.55
N ASN A 112 0.16 14.57 -7.30
CA ASN A 112 -0.77 15.64 -6.95
C ASN A 112 -0.22 16.48 -5.78
N GLY A 113 0.63 17.47 -6.13
CA GLY A 113 1.31 18.30 -5.13
C GLY A 113 2.31 17.47 -4.32
N PHE A 114 2.16 17.46 -2.99
CA PHE A 114 3.01 16.69 -2.08
C PHE A 114 2.74 15.17 -2.14
N GLN A 115 1.47 14.80 -2.32
CA GLN A 115 1.04 13.40 -2.39
C GLN A 115 0.86 12.93 -3.84
N SER A 116 0.59 11.65 -4.01
CA SER A 116 0.00 11.10 -5.24
C SER A 116 -1.44 10.70 -4.93
N THR A 117 -2.39 10.98 -5.82
CA THR A 117 -3.82 10.72 -5.60
C THR A 117 -4.43 9.96 -6.77
N MET A 118 -5.04 8.83 -6.47
CA MET A 118 -5.88 8.05 -7.38
C MET A 118 -7.35 8.27 -7.01
N THR A 119 -8.14 8.78 -7.95
CA THR A 119 -9.55 9.13 -7.70
C THR A 119 -10.44 7.91 -7.49
N ILE A 120 -10.28 6.87 -8.32
CA ILE A 120 -11.10 5.66 -8.25
C ILE A 120 -10.31 4.45 -8.77
N TRP A 121 -10.54 3.30 -8.16
CA TRP A 121 -10.16 1.99 -8.65
C TRP A 121 -11.21 0.96 -8.21
N SER A 122 -11.47 -0.03 -9.06
CA SER A 122 -12.33 -1.17 -8.77
C SER A 122 -11.69 -2.49 -9.21
N SER A 123 -11.97 -3.56 -8.47
CA SER A 123 -11.53 -4.92 -8.84
C SER A 123 -12.35 -5.53 -9.98
N THR A 124 -13.55 -5.01 -10.24
CA THR A 124 -14.46 -5.52 -11.26
C THR A 124 -14.04 -5.02 -12.64
N THR A 125 -13.67 -5.93 -13.54
CA THR A 125 -13.45 -5.66 -14.97
C THR A 125 -14.81 -5.51 -15.66
N GLY A 126 -15.44 -4.33 -15.58
CA GLY A 126 -16.72 -4.11 -16.26
C GLY A 126 -17.32 -2.71 -16.13
N THR A 127 -17.28 -1.99 -17.26
CA THR A 127 -18.10 -0.82 -17.69
C THR A 127 -18.18 0.40 -16.76
N HIS A 128 -17.25 1.34 -16.97
CA HIS A 128 -17.63 2.76 -17.03
C HIS A 128 -18.03 3.10 -18.46
#